data_AF-A0A7S2HL95-F1
#
_entry.id   AF-A0A7S2HL95-F1
#
_cell.length_a   1.000
_cell.length_b   1.000
_cell.length_c   1.000
_cell.angle_alpha   90.00
_cell.angle_beta   90.00
_cell.angle_gamma   90.00
#
_symmetry.space_group_name_H-M   'P 1'
#
loop_
_entity.id
_entity.type
_entity.pdbx_description
1 polymer ?
#
loop_
_entity_poly.entity_id
_entity_poly.type
_entity_poly.pdbx_seq_one_letter_code
_entity_poly.pdbx_strand_id
1 'polypeptide(L)'
;GAPASAQAAGAAKAPAPAPRMPDKHKAESLAPGAPPAKKAKAGRPVDSAVPDRMVYSVVDDWSVLLNQTNVVANNNKYYKIQVLRKTDGTFHCWTHWGRVGTTGQFKLEPCGTIAELAEKEFRAKFQTKTGVPYASLATHDWTPKVGKYTYVETEEQEGAEGGDGAPLGKLSPQQIERGQAVLQKIDAALGAKSVGAQLQALSSEFYTLIPHDFGFKVPPAIATRDMLEAEEELLKFYLRMGFE
;
A
#
# COMPACT_ATOMS: atom_id res chain seq x y z
N GLY A 1 70.76 47.30 -5.52
CA GLY A 1 70.54 48.59 -4.85
C GLY A 1 69.16 48.59 -4.21
N ALA A 2 68.93 49.46 -3.23
CA ALA A 2 67.65 49.58 -2.50
C ALA A 2 66.84 50.80 -3.03
N PRO A 3 65.79 51.32 -2.35
CA PRO A 3 64.43 50.79 -2.47
C PRO A 3 63.41 51.94 -2.73
N ALA A 4 62.45 52.12 -1.81
CA ALA A 4 61.43 53.18 -1.70
C ALA A 4 60.12 52.92 -2.49
N SER A 5 58.89 52.94 -1.94
CA SER A 5 58.30 53.63 -0.75
C SER A 5 58.12 55.14 -0.94
N ALA A 6 57.01 55.79 -0.55
CA ALA A 6 55.67 55.36 -0.13
C ALA A 6 54.73 56.60 -0.16
N GLN A 7 53.73 56.67 0.73
CA GLN A 7 52.99 57.88 1.17
C GLN A 7 51.90 58.45 0.23
N ALA A 8 50.83 59.09 0.71
CA ALA A 8 50.24 59.09 2.07
C ALA A 8 48.79 59.69 2.10
N ALA A 9 48.08 59.41 3.20
CA ALA A 9 47.14 60.26 3.97
C ALA A 9 46.04 61.11 3.30
N GLY A 10 44.87 61.18 3.98
CA GLY A 10 43.78 62.13 3.75
C GLY A 10 42.56 61.77 4.60
N ALA A 11 41.83 62.75 5.16
CA ALA A 11 40.77 62.49 6.14
C ALA A 11 39.58 63.49 6.10
N ALA A 12 38.47 63.06 6.74
CA ALA A 12 37.29 63.82 7.17
C ALA A 12 36.10 64.08 6.19
N LYS A 13 34.94 63.50 6.56
CA LYS A 13 33.54 64.01 6.62
C LYS A 13 33.24 65.45 6.12
N ALA A 14 32.03 65.79 5.60
CA ALA A 14 30.69 65.15 5.44
C ALA A 14 29.85 65.99 4.43
N PRO A 15 28.49 66.07 4.45
CA PRO A 15 27.39 65.09 4.60
C PRO A 15 26.50 64.99 3.32
N ALA A 16 25.35 64.30 3.38
CA ALA A 16 24.42 64.05 2.26
C ALA A 16 23.36 65.15 2.03
N PRO A 17 22.71 65.16 0.83
CA PRO A 17 21.28 64.78 0.79
C PRO A 17 20.86 63.92 -0.44
N ALA A 18 19.62 63.43 -0.42
CA ALA A 18 18.90 62.73 -1.51
C ALA A 18 17.80 63.66 -2.12
N PRO A 19 16.92 63.26 -3.08
CA PRO A 19 16.79 61.98 -3.84
C PRO A 19 16.56 62.12 -5.37
N ARG A 20 16.53 60.98 -6.12
CA ARG A 20 15.69 60.73 -7.33
C ARG A 20 15.85 59.30 -7.90
N MET A 21 14.83 58.82 -8.62
CA MET A 21 14.77 57.62 -9.51
C MET A 21 15.16 58.02 -10.96
N PRO A 22 15.31 57.16 -12.01
CA PRO A 22 14.88 55.75 -12.24
C PRO A 22 16.05 54.84 -12.73
N ASP A 23 15.97 53.72 -13.49
CA ASP A 23 14.89 52.99 -14.20
C ASP A 23 15.09 51.43 -14.18
N LYS A 24 15.29 50.75 -15.33
CA LYS A 24 15.06 49.29 -15.51
C LYS A 24 16.25 48.45 -16.05
N HIS A 25 16.09 47.13 -15.88
CA HIS A 25 16.70 46.00 -16.61
C HIS A 25 18.22 45.73 -16.43
N LYS A 26 18.53 44.59 -15.79
CA LYS A 26 18.94 43.36 -16.52
C LYS A 26 18.69 42.11 -15.65
N ALA A 27 18.70 40.92 -16.25
CA ALA A 27 18.40 39.65 -15.59
C ALA A 27 19.57 39.09 -14.77
N GLU A 28 19.24 38.31 -13.74
CA GLU A 28 20.16 37.49 -12.95
C GLU A 28 19.71 36.01 -13.03
N SER A 29 20.65 35.07 -12.98
CA SER A 29 20.43 33.69 -13.45
C SER A 29 19.89 32.74 -12.38
N LEU A 30 18.82 32.01 -12.71
CA LEU A 30 18.31 30.89 -11.91
C LEU A 30 19.33 29.74 -11.86
N ALA A 31 19.84 29.42 -10.68
CA ALA A 31 20.45 28.12 -10.42
C ALA A 31 19.34 27.05 -10.28
N PRO A 32 19.54 25.82 -10.77
CA PRO A 32 18.55 24.75 -10.61
C PRO A 32 18.46 24.35 -9.12
N GLY A 33 17.29 24.54 -8.52
CA GLY A 33 17.02 24.12 -7.15
C GLY A 33 17.20 22.60 -6.99
N ALA A 34 17.80 22.18 -5.88
CA ALA A 34 17.94 20.77 -5.55
C ALA A 34 16.55 20.09 -5.50
N PRO A 35 16.41 18.82 -5.95
CA PRO A 35 15.13 18.12 -5.91
C PRO A 35 14.63 18.03 -4.46
N PRO A 36 13.31 18.17 -4.21
CA PRO A 36 12.77 18.12 -2.86
C PRO A 36 13.13 16.80 -2.20
N ALA A 37 13.67 16.85 -0.99
CA ALA A 37 14.02 15.67 -0.23
C ALA A 37 12.78 14.78 -0.08
N LYS A 38 12.87 13.53 -0.56
CA LYS A 38 11.81 12.55 -0.38
C LYS A 38 11.53 12.43 1.12
N LYS A 39 10.29 12.71 1.54
CA LYS A 39 9.84 12.33 2.89
C LYS A 39 10.16 10.84 3.08
N ALA A 40 10.75 10.48 4.22
CA ALA A 40 10.93 9.07 4.55
C ALA A 40 9.55 8.40 4.52
N LYS A 41 9.44 7.33 3.73
CA LYS A 41 8.24 6.49 3.68
C LYS A 41 8.04 5.91 5.08
N ALA A 42 6.90 6.18 5.70
CA ALA A 42 6.60 5.58 6.99
C ALA A 42 6.58 4.05 6.81
N GLY A 43 7.29 3.31 7.68
CA GLY A 43 7.33 1.86 7.58
C GLY A 43 5.92 1.28 7.74
N ARG A 44 5.64 0.17 7.05
CA ARG A 44 4.33 -0.51 7.14
C ARG A 44 3.97 -0.74 8.62
N PRO A 45 2.74 -0.41 9.08
CA PRO A 45 2.40 -0.50 10.49
C PRO A 45 2.42 -1.94 10.99
N VAL A 46 2.90 -2.14 12.22
CA VAL A 46 2.81 -3.42 12.93
C VAL A 46 1.33 -3.74 13.15
N ASP A 47 0.95 -4.97 12.84
CA ASP A 47 -0.40 -5.50 13.03
C ASP A 47 -0.92 -5.31 14.47
N SER A 48 -2.16 -4.83 14.61
CA SER A 48 -2.75 -4.49 15.91
C SER A 48 -2.89 -5.68 16.87
N ALA A 49 -2.96 -6.91 16.35
CA ALA A 49 -3.05 -8.13 17.16
C ALA A 49 -1.69 -8.65 17.65
N VAL A 50 -0.57 -8.02 17.29
CA VAL A 50 0.77 -8.39 17.79
C VAL A 50 0.88 -8.10 19.30
N PRO A 51 1.21 -9.11 20.13
CA PRO A 51 1.48 -8.89 21.56
C PRO A 51 2.62 -7.89 21.75
N ASP A 52 2.46 -6.97 22.70
CA ASP A 52 3.43 -5.91 23.00
C ASP A 52 3.86 -5.06 21.79
N ARG A 53 3.00 -4.86 20.77
CA ARG A 53 3.34 -4.29 19.45
C ARG A 53 4.30 -3.09 19.43
N MET A 54 4.29 -2.25 20.47
CA MET A 54 5.17 -1.08 20.62
C MET A 54 6.66 -1.42 20.76
N VAL A 55 7.03 -2.68 21.05
CA VAL A 55 8.42 -3.15 21.07
C VAL A 55 8.89 -3.72 19.72
N TYR A 56 8.04 -3.64 18.68
CA TYR A 56 8.33 -4.12 17.33
C TYR A 56 8.22 -3.00 16.29
N SER A 57 8.97 -3.14 15.20
CA SER A 57 8.73 -2.45 13.93
C SER A 57 8.68 -3.47 12.80
N VAL A 58 7.93 -3.20 11.73
CA VAL A 58 8.12 -3.95 10.48
C VAL A 58 9.54 -3.67 9.96
N VAL A 59 10.19 -4.67 9.37
CA VAL A 59 11.46 -4.50 8.65
C VAL A 59 11.13 -4.02 7.24
N ASP A 60 11.67 -2.88 6.82
CA ASP A 60 11.46 -2.28 5.51
C ASP A 60 9.96 -2.30 5.09
N ASP A 61 9.67 -2.84 3.89
CA ASP A 61 8.32 -3.13 3.39
C ASP A 61 7.99 -4.64 3.47
N TRP A 62 8.58 -5.39 4.41
CA TRP A 62 8.32 -6.83 4.63
C TRP A 62 6.98 -7.09 5.31
N SER A 63 5.89 -6.62 4.70
CA SER A 63 4.52 -6.75 5.18
C SER A 63 3.54 -6.91 4.01
N VAL A 64 2.90 -8.07 3.90
CA VAL A 64 1.85 -8.34 2.90
C VAL A 64 0.53 -8.69 3.54
N LEU A 65 -0.55 -8.19 2.95
CA LEU A 65 -1.91 -8.66 3.13
C LEU A 65 -2.28 -9.56 1.95
N LEU A 66 -2.85 -10.74 2.23
CA LEU A 66 -3.35 -11.65 1.22
C LEU A 66 -4.84 -11.97 1.48
N ASN A 67 -5.61 -12.24 0.43
CA ASN A 67 -7.02 -12.63 0.50
C ASN A 67 -7.34 -13.84 -0.42
N GLN A 68 -8.40 -14.57 -0.10
CA GLN A 68 -8.92 -15.70 -0.87
C GLN A 68 -10.44 -15.83 -0.68
N THR A 69 -11.19 -15.71 -1.76
CA THR A 69 -12.64 -15.96 -1.78
C THR A 69 -13.02 -17.04 -2.80
N ASN A 70 -13.99 -17.87 -2.45
CA ASN A 70 -14.66 -18.81 -3.35
C ASN A 70 -16.12 -18.93 -2.94
N VAL A 71 -17.03 -18.45 -3.81
CA VAL A 71 -18.48 -18.37 -3.53
C VAL A 71 -19.15 -19.74 -3.43
N VAL A 72 -18.60 -20.78 -4.07
CA VAL A 72 -19.17 -22.14 -4.06
C VAL A 72 -18.76 -22.90 -2.80
N ALA A 73 -17.50 -22.75 -2.37
CA ALA A 73 -16.92 -23.47 -1.24
C ALA A 73 -16.97 -22.71 0.10
N ASN A 74 -17.72 -21.59 0.18
CA ASN A 74 -17.81 -20.69 1.33
C ASN A 74 -16.44 -20.30 1.94
N ASN A 75 -15.43 -20.11 1.08
CA ASN A 75 -14.16 -19.53 1.51
C ASN A 75 -14.23 -18.01 1.36
N ASN A 76 -13.86 -17.29 2.40
CA ASN A 76 -13.58 -15.86 2.41
C ASN A 76 -12.55 -15.64 3.54
N LYS A 77 -11.27 -15.51 3.20
CA LYS A 77 -10.15 -15.69 4.13
C LYS A 77 -9.01 -14.73 3.87
N TYR A 78 -8.54 -14.05 4.92
CA TYR A 78 -7.31 -13.26 4.86
C TYR A 78 -6.10 -14.03 5.40
N TYR A 79 -4.90 -13.65 4.96
CA TYR A 79 -3.63 -14.11 5.50
C TYR A 79 -2.59 -12.99 5.41
N LYS A 80 -2.33 -12.29 6.53
CA LYS A 80 -1.30 -11.27 6.65
C LYS A 80 0.02 -11.90 7.12
N ILE A 81 1.13 -11.42 6.59
CA ILE A 81 2.49 -11.85 6.93
C ILE A 81 3.33 -10.58 7.15
N GLN A 82 4.10 -10.52 8.23
CA GLN A 82 5.08 -9.45 8.45
C GLN A 82 6.40 -10.02 8.97
N VAL A 83 7.53 -9.46 8.55
CA VAL A 83 8.80 -9.58 9.30
C VAL A 83 8.88 -8.41 10.27
N LEU A 84 8.97 -8.73 11.55
CA LEU A 84 9.08 -7.78 12.64
C LEU A 84 10.49 -7.82 13.22
N ARG A 85 11.09 -6.66 13.47
CA ARG A 85 12.28 -6.51 14.29
C ARG A 85 11.88 -5.98 15.66
N LYS A 86 12.36 -6.64 16.71
CA LYS A 86 12.13 -6.25 18.10
C LYS A 86 13.18 -5.24 18.57
N THR A 87 12.89 -4.47 19.61
CA THR A 87 13.82 -3.49 20.22
C THR A 87 15.15 -4.09 20.70
N ASP A 88 15.18 -5.37 21.08
CA ASP A 88 16.41 -6.11 21.41
C ASP A 88 17.23 -6.56 20.17
N GLY A 89 16.76 -6.23 18.97
CA GLY A 89 17.38 -6.55 17.69
C GLY A 89 16.97 -7.89 17.08
N THR A 90 16.21 -8.73 17.79
CA THR A 90 15.77 -10.04 17.28
C THR A 90 14.69 -9.94 16.20
N PHE A 91 14.68 -10.91 15.28
CA PHE A 91 13.75 -10.97 14.16
C PHE A 91 12.65 -12.01 14.41
N HIS A 92 11.41 -11.64 14.11
CA HIS A 92 10.22 -12.46 14.29
C HIS A 92 9.33 -12.41 13.06
N CYS A 93 8.79 -13.56 12.65
CA CYS A 93 7.84 -13.67 11.56
C CYS A 93 6.42 -13.73 12.15
N TRP A 94 5.68 -12.66 11.93
CA TRP A 94 4.27 -12.58 12.26
C TRP A 94 3.42 -13.19 11.14
N THR A 95 2.40 -13.94 11.52
CA THR A 95 1.34 -14.40 10.62
C THR A 95 -0.01 -14.31 11.31
N HIS A 96 -1.01 -13.78 10.60
CA HIS A 96 -2.34 -13.50 11.13
C HIS A 96 -3.38 -13.83 10.05
N TRP A 97 -4.34 -14.69 10.36
CA TRP A 97 -5.26 -15.27 9.38
C TRP A 97 -6.62 -15.58 9.98
N GLY A 98 -7.67 -15.47 9.17
CA GLY A 98 -9.02 -15.70 9.64
C GLY A 98 -10.04 -15.63 8.53
N ARG A 99 -11.31 -15.58 8.93
CA ARG A 99 -12.38 -15.16 8.03
C ARG A 99 -12.38 -13.62 7.98
N VAL A 100 -12.52 -13.03 6.80
CA VAL A 100 -12.63 -11.56 6.69
C VAL A 100 -13.82 -11.10 7.55
N GLY A 101 -13.67 -9.96 8.24
CA GLY A 101 -14.61 -9.51 9.27
C GLY A 101 -14.40 -10.10 10.68
N THR A 102 -13.38 -10.94 10.90
CA THR A 102 -13.10 -11.55 12.21
C THR A 102 -11.63 -11.41 12.60
N THR A 103 -11.33 -11.38 13.90
CA THR A 103 -9.96 -11.34 14.48
C THR A 103 -9.13 -12.60 14.21
N GLY A 104 -9.76 -13.69 13.74
CA GLY A 104 -9.06 -14.89 13.29
C GLY A 104 -8.16 -15.55 14.33
N GLN A 105 -6.97 -15.94 13.88
CA GLN A 105 -5.90 -16.60 14.62
C GLN A 105 -4.57 -15.99 14.19
N PHE A 106 -3.58 -16.02 15.07
CA PHE A 106 -2.25 -15.51 14.77
C PHE A 106 -1.14 -16.41 15.32
N LYS A 107 0.09 -16.16 14.86
CA LYS A 107 1.31 -16.79 15.33
C LYS A 107 2.49 -15.83 15.13
N LEU A 108 3.20 -15.58 16.23
CA LEU A 108 4.48 -14.88 16.25
C LEU A 108 5.57 -15.92 16.53
N GLU A 109 6.55 -16.04 15.64
CA GLU A 109 7.68 -16.98 15.78
C GLU A 109 8.99 -16.23 15.58
N PRO A 110 10.08 -16.53 16.30
CA PRO A 110 11.42 -16.10 15.89
C PRO A 110 11.71 -16.62 14.47
N CYS A 111 12.26 -15.78 13.58
CA CYS A 111 12.67 -16.21 12.25
C CYS A 111 13.97 -15.54 11.82
N GLY A 112 14.96 -16.36 11.45
CA GLY A 112 16.34 -15.91 11.24
C GLY A 112 17.05 -15.38 12.49
N THR A 113 18.38 -15.33 12.42
CA THR A 113 19.25 -14.56 13.33
C THR A 113 19.70 -13.22 12.73
N ILE A 114 19.43 -13.03 11.44
CA ILE A 114 19.76 -11.87 10.59
C ILE A 114 18.60 -11.63 9.62
N ALA A 115 18.50 -10.41 9.08
CA ALA A 115 17.38 -9.98 8.23
C ALA A 115 17.19 -10.87 6.99
N GLU A 116 18.28 -11.28 6.34
CA GLU A 116 18.31 -12.07 5.11
C GLU A 116 17.68 -13.47 5.28
N LEU A 117 17.73 -14.02 6.50
CA LEU A 117 17.07 -15.29 6.82
C LEU A 117 15.56 -15.08 7.06
N ALA A 118 15.18 -14.01 7.75
CA ALA A 118 13.78 -13.64 7.93
C ALA A 118 13.08 -13.32 6.60
N GLU A 119 13.74 -12.58 5.71
CA GLU A 119 13.33 -12.37 4.32
C GLU A 119 13.09 -13.68 3.57
N LYS A 120 14.02 -14.63 3.68
CA LYS A 120 13.95 -15.92 3.00
C LYS A 120 12.73 -16.72 3.47
N GLU A 121 12.46 -16.74 4.77
CA GLU A 121 11.26 -17.36 5.34
C GLU A 121 9.97 -16.66 4.90
N PHE A 122 9.94 -15.33 4.91
CA PHE A 122 8.81 -14.52 4.44
C PHE A 122 8.49 -14.81 2.96
N ARG A 123 9.51 -14.74 2.08
CA ARG A 123 9.38 -15.00 0.63
C ARG A 123 8.89 -16.41 0.36
N ALA A 124 9.41 -17.42 1.08
CA ALA A 124 8.96 -18.81 0.99
C ALA A 124 7.51 -19.01 1.47
N LYS A 125 7.11 -18.34 2.56
CA LYS A 125 5.75 -18.40 3.11
C LYS A 125 4.75 -17.72 2.18
N PHE A 126 5.08 -16.56 1.61
CA PHE A 126 4.32 -15.90 0.56
C PHE A 126 4.12 -16.83 -0.65
N GLN A 127 5.21 -17.33 -1.24
CA GLN A 127 5.15 -18.18 -2.43
C GLN A 127 4.36 -19.48 -2.19
N THR A 128 4.38 -20.03 -0.98
CA THR A 128 3.56 -21.20 -0.60
C THR A 128 2.06 -20.86 -0.58
N LYS A 129 1.69 -19.68 -0.07
CA LYS A 129 0.29 -19.23 0.07
C LYS A 129 -0.32 -18.75 -1.25
N THR A 130 0.46 -18.05 -2.08
CA THR A 130 -0.01 -17.46 -3.35
C THR A 130 0.32 -18.29 -4.58
N GLY A 131 1.40 -19.08 -4.53
CA GLY A 131 1.95 -19.77 -5.70
C GLY A 131 2.70 -18.86 -6.68
N VAL A 132 2.94 -17.59 -6.37
CA VAL A 132 3.74 -16.66 -7.17
C VAL A 132 4.99 -16.20 -6.39
N PRO A 133 6.14 -15.92 -7.06
CA PRO A 133 7.33 -15.37 -6.40
C PRO A 133 7.06 -13.97 -5.85
N TYR A 134 7.66 -13.60 -4.71
CA TYR A 134 7.50 -12.25 -4.15
C TYR A 134 7.96 -11.13 -5.09
N ALA A 135 8.99 -11.39 -5.91
CA ALA A 135 9.50 -10.43 -6.89
C ALA A 135 8.44 -9.99 -7.93
N SER A 136 7.43 -10.83 -8.22
CA SER A 136 6.33 -10.50 -9.12
C SER A 136 5.48 -9.30 -8.67
N LEU A 137 5.50 -8.96 -7.37
CA LEU A 137 4.76 -7.78 -6.89
C LEU A 137 5.29 -6.48 -7.51
N ALA A 138 6.61 -6.35 -7.67
CA ALA A 138 7.25 -5.13 -8.19
C ALA A 138 6.98 -4.89 -9.69
N THR A 139 6.66 -5.94 -10.46
CA THR A 139 6.25 -5.84 -11.87
C THR A 139 4.72 -5.83 -12.05
N HIS A 140 3.96 -6.00 -10.96
CA HIS A 140 2.52 -6.29 -10.95
C HIS A 140 2.11 -7.56 -11.72
N ASP A 141 3.06 -8.43 -12.09
CA ASP A 141 2.82 -9.69 -12.80
C ASP A 141 2.50 -10.85 -11.83
N TRP A 142 1.40 -10.69 -11.09
CA TRP A 142 0.89 -11.68 -10.15
C TRP A 142 -0.54 -12.10 -10.50
N THR A 143 -0.69 -12.91 -11.54
CA THR A 143 -2.01 -13.48 -11.88
C THR A 143 -2.54 -14.35 -10.72
N PRO A 144 -3.77 -14.11 -10.20
CA PRO A 144 -4.41 -14.94 -9.19
C PRO A 144 -4.46 -16.42 -9.57
N LYS A 145 -4.06 -17.32 -8.65
CA LYS A 145 -4.07 -18.76 -8.88
C LYS A 145 -5.27 -19.42 -8.20
N VAL A 146 -6.00 -20.25 -8.95
CA VAL A 146 -7.19 -20.97 -8.45
C VAL A 146 -6.84 -21.76 -7.19
N GLY A 147 -7.59 -21.56 -6.11
CA GLY A 147 -7.36 -22.22 -4.82
C GLY A 147 -6.16 -21.69 -4.00
N LYS A 148 -5.49 -20.63 -4.45
CA LYS A 148 -4.43 -19.91 -3.71
C LYS A 148 -4.91 -18.55 -3.20
N TYR A 149 -4.10 -17.92 -2.36
CA TYR A 149 -4.29 -16.54 -1.94
C TYR A 149 -3.76 -15.57 -3.00
N THR A 150 -4.34 -14.38 -3.05
CA THR A 150 -3.92 -13.27 -3.91
C THR A 150 -3.44 -12.11 -3.04
N TYR A 151 -2.50 -11.31 -3.53
CA TYR A 151 -2.05 -10.10 -2.84
C TYR A 151 -3.13 -9.01 -2.86
N VAL A 152 -3.33 -8.35 -1.72
CA VAL A 152 -4.20 -7.19 -1.60
C VAL A 152 -3.33 -5.97 -1.37
N GLU A 153 -3.26 -5.11 -2.38
CA GLU A 153 -2.49 -3.88 -2.33
C GLU A 153 -3.27 -2.80 -1.56
N THR A 154 -2.71 -2.33 -0.44
CA THR A 154 -3.33 -1.32 0.44
C THR A 154 -2.46 -0.08 0.57
N GLU A 155 -3.11 1.07 0.71
CA GLU A 155 -2.44 2.34 1.02
C GLU A 155 -1.86 2.36 2.44
N GLU A 156 -0.91 3.27 2.66
CA GLU A 156 -0.14 3.37 3.90
C GLU A 156 -0.58 4.60 4.70
N GLN A 157 -1.50 4.39 5.65
CA GLN A 157 -1.87 5.38 6.65
C GLN A 157 -1.78 4.77 8.06
N GLU A 158 -1.21 5.51 9.01
CA GLU A 158 -1.23 5.14 10.42
C GLU A 158 -2.68 5.24 10.94
N GLY A 159 -3.17 4.17 11.57
CA GLY A 159 -4.55 4.10 12.08
C GLY A 159 -5.61 3.61 11.09
N ALA A 160 -5.28 3.39 9.82
CA ALA A 160 -6.20 2.84 8.81
C ALA A 160 -6.38 1.32 8.92
N GLU A 161 -6.79 0.85 10.10
CA GLU A 161 -7.37 -0.49 10.27
C GLU A 161 -8.79 -0.51 9.68
N GLY A 162 -9.35 -1.70 9.43
CA GLY A 162 -10.58 -1.85 8.62
C GLY A 162 -11.81 -1.16 9.21
N GLY A 163 -12.23 -0.04 8.59
CA GLY A 163 -13.45 0.70 8.92
C GLY A 163 -14.65 0.29 8.07
N ASP A 164 -15.76 1.02 8.22
CA ASP A 164 -17.03 0.73 7.55
C ASP A 164 -16.87 0.58 6.03
N GLY A 165 -17.19 -0.61 5.53
CA GLY A 165 -17.05 -1.01 4.13
C GLY A 165 -15.71 -1.63 3.74
N ALA A 166 -14.58 -1.29 4.38
CA ALA A 166 -13.23 -1.69 3.96
C ALA A 166 -12.54 -2.65 4.96
N PRO A 167 -12.94 -3.94 5.04
CA PRO A 167 -12.66 -4.81 6.18
C PRO A 167 -11.18 -5.21 6.37
N LEU A 168 -10.29 -4.95 5.42
CA LEU A 168 -8.85 -5.18 5.53
C LEU A 168 -8.02 -3.89 5.31
N GLY A 169 -8.63 -2.71 5.47
CA GLY A 169 -8.01 -1.40 5.29
C GLY A 169 -8.15 -0.81 3.89
N LYS A 170 -7.66 0.42 3.70
CA LYS A 170 -7.81 1.22 2.47
C LYS A 170 -7.07 0.58 1.28
N LEU A 171 -7.79 0.21 0.23
CA LEU A 171 -7.23 -0.39 -0.99
C LEU A 171 -6.50 0.65 -1.85
N SER A 172 -5.46 0.25 -2.58
CA SER A 172 -4.81 1.14 -3.55
C SER A 172 -5.71 1.38 -4.78
N PRO A 173 -5.54 2.50 -5.52
CA PRO A 173 -6.24 2.74 -6.78
C PRO A 173 -6.07 1.59 -7.78
N GLN A 174 -4.86 1.02 -7.87
CA GLN A 174 -4.55 -0.12 -8.74
C GLN A 174 -5.28 -1.40 -8.31
N GLN A 175 -5.52 -1.60 -7.01
CA GLN A 175 -6.34 -2.71 -6.52
C GLN A 175 -7.81 -2.52 -6.89
N ILE A 176 -8.30 -1.28 -6.85
CA ILE A 176 -9.68 -0.94 -7.22
C ILE A 176 -9.87 -1.08 -8.75
N GLU A 177 -8.92 -0.62 -9.57
CA GLU A 177 -8.89 -0.82 -11.03
C GLU A 177 -8.94 -2.30 -11.41
N ARG A 178 -8.17 -3.16 -10.72
CA ARG A 178 -8.25 -4.62 -10.88
C ARG A 178 -9.65 -5.16 -10.56
N GLY A 179 -10.31 -4.63 -9.52
CA GLY A 179 -11.71 -4.95 -9.20
C GLY A 179 -12.69 -4.53 -10.30
N GLN A 180 -12.59 -3.28 -10.79
CA GLN A 180 -13.40 -2.75 -11.89
C GLN A 180 -13.27 -3.60 -13.16
N ALA A 181 -12.05 -4.03 -13.49
CA ALA A 181 -11.79 -4.93 -14.62
C ALA A 181 -12.47 -6.31 -14.49
N VAL A 182 -12.79 -6.77 -13.28
CA VAL A 182 -13.62 -7.99 -13.08
C VAL A 182 -15.11 -7.67 -13.15
N LEU A 183 -15.56 -6.54 -12.62
CA LEU A 183 -16.96 -6.10 -12.77
C LEU A 183 -17.36 -5.95 -14.25
N GLN A 184 -16.45 -5.45 -15.10
CA GLN A 184 -16.64 -5.41 -16.56
C GLN A 184 -16.81 -6.81 -17.19
N LYS A 185 -16.08 -7.84 -16.71
CA LYS A 185 -16.27 -9.23 -17.15
C LYS A 185 -17.64 -9.77 -16.72
N ILE A 186 -18.11 -9.37 -15.54
CA ILE A 186 -19.42 -9.77 -14.99
C ILE A 186 -20.54 -9.13 -15.83
N ASP A 187 -20.45 -7.84 -16.15
CA ASP A 187 -21.43 -7.17 -17.01
C ASP A 187 -21.57 -7.84 -18.38
N ALA A 188 -20.43 -8.11 -19.04
CA ALA A 188 -20.40 -8.84 -20.30
C ALA A 188 -21.02 -10.25 -20.19
N ALA A 189 -20.81 -10.94 -19.07
CA ALA A 189 -21.42 -12.25 -18.81
C ALA A 189 -22.94 -12.17 -18.53
N LEU A 190 -23.41 -11.11 -17.86
CA LEU A 190 -24.84 -10.85 -17.64
C LEU A 190 -25.54 -10.51 -18.96
N GLY A 191 -24.97 -9.60 -19.76
CA GLY A 191 -25.49 -9.23 -21.09
C GLY A 191 -25.56 -10.42 -22.06
N ALA A 192 -24.58 -11.33 -21.99
CA ALA A 192 -24.56 -12.58 -22.76
C ALA A 192 -25.51 -13.67 -22.22
N LYS A 193 -26.24 -13.43 -21.13
CA LYS A 193 -27.08 -14.41 -20.41
C LYS A 193 -26.30 -15.67 -20.00
N SER A 194 -25.08 -15.50 -19.50
CA SER A 194 -24.18 -16.60 -19.20
C SER A 194 -24.66 -17.52 -18.07
N VAL A 195 -24.16 -18.75 -18.08
CA VAL A 195 -24.45 -19.80 -17.10
C VAL A 195 -23.85 -19.42 -15.73
N GLY A 196 -24.60 -19.65 -14.65
CA GLY A 196 -24.23 -19.24 -13.29
C GLY A 196 -22.84 -19.67 -12.80
N ALA A 197 -22.26 -20.74 -13.36
CA ALA A 197 -20.88 -21.15 -13.07
C ALA A 197 -19.82 -20.11 -13.49
N GLN A 198 -20.01 -19.39 -14.60
CA GLN A 198 -19.10 -18.30 -14.99
C GLN A 198 -19.24 -17.11 -14.03
N LEU A 199 -20.46 -16.74 -13.66
CA LEU A 199 -20.74 -15.66 -12.72
C LEU A 199 -20.18 -15.99 -11.32
N GLN A 200 -20.29 -17.24 -10.86
CA GLN A 200 -19.65 -17.72 -9.63
C GLN A 200 -18.12 -17.63 -9.66
N ALA A 201 -17.49 -17.97 -10.79
CA ALA A 201 -16.05 -17.86 -10.95
C ALA A 201 -15.59 -16.39 -10.92
N LEU A 202 -16.25 -15.52 -11.68
CA LEU A 202 -15.95 -14.08 -11.70
C LEU A 202 -16.23 -13.38 -10.35
N SER A 203 -17.30 -13.77 -9.65
CA SER A 203 -17.57 -13.29 -8.28
C SER A 203 -16.47 -13.72 -7.31
N SER A 204 -15.94 -14.94 -7.47
CA SER A 204 -14.81 -15.43 -6.65
C SER A 204 -13.51 -14.68 -6.96
N GLU A 205 -13.28 -14.30 -8.23
CA GLU A 205 -12.16 -13.46 -8.66
C GLU A 205 -12.29 -12.04 -8.05
N PHE A 206 -13.46 -11.42 -8.20
CA PHE A 206 -13.77 -10.09 -7.67
C PHE A 206 -13.60 -10.02 -6.14
N TYR A 207 -14.28 -10.88 -5.38
CA TYR A 207 -14.18 -10.91 -3.91
C TYR A 207 -12.84 -11.43 -3.38
N THR A 208 -11.95 -11.91 -4.25
CA THR A 208 -10.55 -12.20 -3.91
C THR A 208 -9.68 -10.94 -4.02
N LEU A 209 -9.92 -10.10 -5.04
CA LEU A 209 -9.23 -8.82 -5.22
C LEU A 209 -9.75 -7.74 -4.26
N ILE A 210 -11.05 -7.68 -4.05
CA ILE A 210 -11.76 -6.70 -3.22
C ILE A 210 -12.29 -7.41 -1.97
N PRO A 211 -11.63 -7.28 -0.80
CA PRO A 211 -12.04 -7.97 0.41
C PRO A 211 -13.41 -7.51 0.90
N HIS A 212 -14.24 -8.47 1.31
CA HIS A 212 -15.60 -8.25 1.76
C HIS A 212 -15.87 -8.99 3.06
N ASP A 213 -16.69 -8.41 3.94
CA ASP A 213 -17.28 -9.15 5.05
C ASP A 213 -18.68 -9.65 4.68
N PHE A 214 -18.90 -10.95 4.84
CA PHE A 214 -20.20 -11.62 4.67
C PHE A 214 -20.68 -12.26 5.98
N GLY A 215 -19.99 -12.00 7.09
CA GLY A 215 -20.02 -12.80 8.30
C GLY A 215 -19.82 -14.28 7.97
N PHE A 216 -20.57 -15.14 8.67
CA PHE A 216 -20.55 -16.59 8.44
C PHE A 216 -21.38 -17.06 7.22
N LYS A 217 -22.04 -16.15 6.49
CA LYS A 217 -22.84 -16.49 5.29
C LYS A 217 -21.93 -16.83 4.11
N VAL A 218 -22.44 -17.64 3.19
CA VAL A 218 -21.77 -17.89 1.90
C VAL A 218 -21.69 -16.56 1.12
N PRO A 219 -20.51 -16.19 0.57
CA PRO A 219 -20.42 -15.07 -0.38
C PRO A 219 -21.41 -15.29 -1.53
N PRO A 220 -22.27 -14.32 -1.88
CA PRO A 220 -23.23 -14.49 -2.96
C PRO A 220 -22.51 -14.52 -4.32
N ALA A 221 -23.21 -14.93 -5.38
CA ALA A 221 -22.73 -14.73 -6.74
C ALA A 221 -23.37 -13.47 -7.32
N ILE A 222 -22.56 -12.56 -7.87
CA ILE A 222 -22.99 -11.35 -8.56
C ILE A 222 -23.69 -11.79 -9.86
N ALA A 223 -25.01 -11.91 -9.80
CA ALA A 223 -25.83 -12.57 -10.82
C ALA A 223 -27.03 -11.73 -11.29
N THR A 224 -27.14 -10.48 -10.83
CA THR A 224 -28.13 -9.50 -11.30
C THR A 224 -27.44 -8.17 -11.59
N ARG A 225 -28.09 -7.29 -12.37
CA ARG A 225 -27.59 -5.94 -12.65
C ARG A 225 -27.53 -5.11 -11.37
N ASP A 226 -28.55 -5.20 -10.52
CA ASP A 226 -28.66 -4.53 -9.22
C ASP A 226 -27.46 -4.86 -8.29
N MET A 227 -27.02 -6.12 -8.28
CA MET A 227 -25.83 -6.53 -7.53
C MET A 227 -24.55 -5.91 -8.13
N LEU A 228 -24.38 -5.99 -9.45
CA LEU A 228 -23.24 -5.40 -10.14
C LEU A 228 -23.14 -3.88 -9.87
N GLU A 229 -24.26 -3.16 -9.90
CA GLU A 229 -24.30 -1.71 -9.65
C GLU A 229 -23.99 -1.35 -8.19
N ALA A 230 -24.37 -2.18 -7.23
CA ALA A 230 -23.97 -2.03 -5.83
C ALA A 230 -22.44 -2.19 -5.63
N GLU A 231 -21.84 -3.17 -6.30
CA GLU A 231 -20.37 -3.39 -6.28
C GLU A 231 -19.62 -2.25 -7.00
N GLU A 232 -20.18 -1.72 -8.10
CA GLU A 232 -19.64 -0.54 -8.77
C GLU A 232 -19.65 0.71 -7.87
N GLU A 233 -20.76 0.97 -7.15
CA GLU A 233 -20.82 2.11 -6.20
C GLU A 233 -19.88 1.91 -5.00
N LEU A 234 -19.67 0.67 -4.52
CA LEU A 234 -18.65 0.38 -3.50
C LEU A 234 -17.24 0.76 -3.97
N LEU A 235 -16.87 0.43 -5.22
CA LEU A 235 -15.58 0.83 -5.77
C LEU A 235 -15.47 2.35 -5.99
N LYS A 236 -16.56 3.02 -6.39
CA LYS A 236 -16.61 4.49 -6.48
C LYS A 236 -16.50 5.14 -5.09
N PHE A 237 -17.05 4.52 -4.04
CA PHE A 237 -16.91 4.97 -2.65
C PHE A 237 -15.47 4.85 -2.14
N TYR A 238 -14.80 3.70 -2.36
CA TYR A 238 -13.38 3.55 -2.02
C TYR A 238 -12.50 4.59 -2.70
N LEU A 239 -12.75 4.89 -4.00
CA LEU A 239 -12.02 5.95 -4.71
C LEU A 239 -12.29 7.33 -4.13
N ARG A 240 -13.51 7.65 -3.68
CA ARG A 240 -13.82 8.94 -3.02
C ARG A 240 -13.09 9.08 -1.69
N MET A 241 -13.12 8.06 -0.83
CA MET A 241 -12.27 8.00 0.38
C MET A 241 -10.76 7.97 0.06
N GLY A 242 -10.38 7.81 -1.21
CA GLY A 242 -9.03 7.96 -1.73
C GLY A 242 -8.44 9.36 -1.53
N PHE A 243 -9.24 10.41 -1.71
CA PHE A 243 -8.77 11.77 -2.03
C PHE A 243 -9.08 12.86 -0.98
N GLU A 244 -9.54 12.49 0.22
CA GLU A 244 -9.76 13.41 1.35
C GLU A 244 -8.59 13.38 2.36
#